data_AF-A0AAW0Z792-F1
#
_entry.id   AF-A0AAW0Z792-F1
#
_cell.length_a   1.000
_cell.length_b   1.000
_cell.length_c   1.000
_cell.angle_alpha   90.00
_cell.angle_beta   90.00
_cell.angle_gamma   90.00
#
_symmetry.space_group_name_H-M   'P 1'
#
loop_
_entity.id
_entity.type
_entity.pdbx_description
1 polymer ?
#
loop_
_entity_poly.entity_id
_entity_poly.type
_entity_poly.pdbx_seq_one_letter_code
_entity_poly.pdbx_strand_id
1 'polypeptide(L)'
;MKISSTAPLHLSNREVLSHLLDQKIDNDHLSACITLKRARDRAFARAKYPLERDKERPEEDDPALLEPLTEEDQQVLDVAERRGLSDESVWIQDEVIRYLCAEYNPTARQTPEGVARLADELQDHQLTKAEVLQLCNLAPTEPVTLYAIIEEADTRFYPSAEAKLDEIGNQVYETLLSQPPSDLLPYTSTYEQGGGGGEEEEGEDGYAPGYVDMETDLATEEMLQQEQEFVFEGGKEVGVDEEKDGDMD
;
A
#
# COMPACT_ATOMS: atom_id res chain seq x y z
N MET A 1 14.77 -15.99 7.43
CA MET A 1 13.35 -15.91 7.83
C MET A 1 12.70 -17.27 7.54
N LYS A 2 11.95 -17.86 8.48
CA LYS A 2 11.19 -19.10 8.23
C LYS A 2 9.71 -18.74 8.24
N ILE A 3 8.99 -19.04 7.17
CA ILE A 3 7.56 -18.79 7.06
C ILE A 3 6.84 -20.08 7.48
N SER A 4 5.86 -19.96 8.37
CA SER A 4 5.01 -21.07 8.80
C SER A 4 4.27 -21.68 7.60
N SER A 5 4.06 -22.99 7.59
CA SER A 5 3.31 -23.70 6.54
C SER A 5 1.78 -23.58 6.68
N THR A 6 1.29 -22.69 7.54
CA THR A 6 -0.14 -22.40 7.68
C THR A 6 -0.66 -21.73 6.42
N ALA A 7 -1.80 -22.20 5.90
CA ALA A 7 -2.44 -21.57 4.76
C ALA A 7 -2.71 -20.08 5.05
N PRO A 8 -2.44 -19.18 4.10
CA PRO A 8 -2.69 -17.76 4.29
C PRO A 8 -4.19 -17.51 4.51
N LEU A 9 -4.50 -16.62 5.44
CA LEU A 9 -5.85 -16.13 5.63
C LEU A 9 -6.15 -15.11 4.53
N HIS A 10 -7.31 -15.23 3.90
CA HIS A 10 -7.79 -14.26 2.94
C HIS A 10 -8.57 -13.17 3.68
N LEU A 11 -8.21 -11.92 3.44
CA LEU A 11 -8.83 -10.74 4.04
C LEU A 11 -9.57 -9.96 2.95
N SER A 12 -10.72 -9.40 3.31
CA SER A 12 -11.42 -8.44 2.47
C SER A 12 -10.71 -7.10 2.45
N ASN A 13 -10.91 -6.34 1.37
CA ASN A 13 -10.39 -4.98 1.22
C ASN A 13 -10.79 -4.09 2.41
N ARG A 14 -12.01 -4.26 2.93
CA ARG A 14 -12.52 -3.47 4.06
C ARG A 14 -11.78 -3.78 5.36
N GLU A 15 -11.46 -5.04 5.63
CA GLU A 15 -10.68 -5.45 6.80
C GLU A 15 -9.25 -4.93 6.72
N VAL A 16 -8.63 -5.02 5.54
CA VAL A 16 -7.31 -4.45 5.28
C VAL A 16 -7.31 -2.94 5.51
N LEU A 17 -8.33 -2.24 5.00
CA LEU A 17 -8.48 -0.79 5.21
C LEU A 17 -8.61 -0.45 6.70
N SER A 18 -9.47 -1.16 7.46
CA SER A 18 -9.58 -0.93 8.92
C SER A 18 -8.24 -1.10 9.62
N HIS A 19 -7.54 -2.20 9.31
CA HIS A 19 -6.25 -2.48 9.93
C HIS A 19 -5.21 -1.40 9.64
N LEU A 20 -5.13 -0.95 8.39
CA LEU A 20 -4.19 0.09 7.99
C LEU A 20 -4.52 1.45 8.60
N LEU A 21 -5.81 1.78 8.78
CA LEU A 21 -6.22 3.01 9.45
C LEU A 21 -5.83 3.00 10.94
N ASP A 22 -6.06 1.88 11.64
CA ASP A 22 -5.65 1.73 13.04
C ASP A 22 -4.12 1.86 13.17
N GLN A 23 -3.38 1.18 12.29
CA GLN A 23 -1.92 1.32 12.24
C GLN A 23 -1.48 2.74 11.90
N LYS A 24 -2.25 3.49 11.12
CA LYS A 24 -1.90 4.86 10.71
C LYS A 24 -2.01 5.80 11.90
N ILE A 25 -3.05 5.66 12.71
CA ILE A 25 -3.20 6.42 13.97
C ILE A 25 -1.98 6.18 14.87
N ASP A 26 -1.55 4.92 15.02
CA ASP A 26 -0.38 4.57 15.83
C ASP A 26 0.92 5.16 15.25
N ASN A 27 1.09 5.10 13.93
CA ASN A 27 2.27 5.62 13.24
C ASN A 27 2.34 7.15 13.27
N ASP A 28 1.20 7.84 13.09
CA ASP A 28 1.11 9.29 13.15
C ASP A 28 1.41 9.79 14.58
N HIS A 29 0.89 9.10 15.59
CA HIS A 29 1.23 9.37 16.99
C HIS A 29 2.72 9.15 17.26
N LEU A 30 3.29 8.06 16.77
CA LEU A 30 4.72 7.75 16.90
C LEU A 30 5.58 8.83 16.22
N SER A 31 5.21 9.26 15.01
CA SER A 31 5.86 10.33 14.26
C SER A 31 5.84 11.65 15.02
N ALA A 32 4.68 12.02 15.59
CA ALA A 32 4.53 13.22 16.41
C ALA A 32 5.42 13.17 17.66
N CYS A 33 5.47 12.04 18.36
CA CYS A 33 6.36 11.86 19.52
C CYS A 33 7.84 11.98 19.14
N ILE A 34 8.28 11.34 18.06
CA ILE A 34 9.67 11.40 17.59
C ILE A 34 10.04 12.85 17.21
N THR A 35 9.16 13.53 16.48
CA THR A 35 9.36 14.92 16.08
C THR A 35 9.45 15.84 17.29
N LEU A 36 8.54 15.68 18.26
CA LEU A 36 8.55 16.45 19.51
C LEU A 36 9.83 16.20 20.31
N LYS A 37 10.27 14.94 20.44
CA LYS A 37 11.50 14.59 21.15
C LYS A 37 12.73 15.23 20.50
N ARG A 38 12.84 15.13 19.17
CA ARG A 38 13.92 15.75 18.39
C ARG A 38 13.91 17.28 18.52
N ALA A 39 12.73 17.91 18.45
CA ALA A 39 12.58 19.36 18.60
C ALA A 39 13.01 19.82 20.00
N ARG A 40 12.61 19.09 21.04
CA ARG A 40 13.01 19.38 22.43
C ARG A 40 14.51 19.20 22.62
N ASP A 41 15.08 18.09 22.19
CA ASP A 41 16.52 17.84 22.34
C ASP A 41 17.36 18.89 21.58
N ARG A 42 16.88 19.35 20.41
CA ARG A 42 17.45 20.48 19.68
C ARG A 42 17.36 21.78 20.47
N ALA A 43 16.19 22.13 21.01
CA ALA A 43 15.99 23.34 21.81
C ALA A 43 16.85 23.34 23.08
N PHE A 44 16.92 22.21 23.81
CA PHE A 44 17.78 22.05 24.99
C PHE A 44 19.27 22.16 24.63
N ALA A 45 19.70 21.57 23.50
CA ALA A 45 21.07 21.66 23.04
C ALA A 45 21.45 23.10 22.70
N ARG A 46 20.58 23.83 21.99
CA ARG A 46 20.75 25.26 21.66
C ARG A 46 20.82 26.13 22.91
N ALA A 47 19.91 25.94 23.85
CA ALA A 47 19.89 26.68 25.11
C ALA A 47 21.15 26.43 25.96
N LYS A 48 21.69 25.21 25.93
CA LYS A 48 22.88 24.82 26.69
C LYS A 48 24.19 25.24 26.02
N TYR A 49 24.25 25.21 24.69
CA TYR A 49 25.44 25.47 23.88
C TYR A 49 25.13 26.41 22.70
N PRO A 50 24.89 27.70 22.95
CA PRO A 50 24.54 28.64 21.88
C PRO A 50 25.71 28.84 20.91
N LEU A 51 25.46 28.64 19.61
CA LEU A 51 26.46 28.85 18.56
C LEU A 51 26.42 30.30 18.05
N GLU A 52 27.51 30.77 17.44
CA GLU A 52 27.53 32.12 16.84
C GLU A 52 26.52 32.26 15.70
N ARG A 53 26.30 31.19 14.91
CA ARG A 53 25.29 31.13 13.84
C ARG A 53 23.86 31.38 14.36
N ASP A 54 23.54 30.92 15.57
CA ASP A 54 22.21 31.08 16.16
C ASP A 54 21.93 32.56 16.55
N LYS A 55 22.99 33.36 16.71
CA LYS A 55 22.86 34.82 16.94
C LYS A 55 22.56 35.59 15.64
N GLU A 56 22.98 35.05 14.50
CA GLU A 56 22.81 35.67 13.18
C GLU A 56 21.43 35.35 12.58
N ARG A 57 20.85 34.20 12.95
CA ARG A 57 19.49 33.79 12.57
C ARG A 57 18.78 33.18 13.79
N PRO A 58 18.13 34.00 14.63
CA PRO A 58 17.36 33.48 15.75
C PRO A 58 16.14 32.73 15.21
N GLU A 59 16.21 31.41 15.24
CA GLU A 59 15.00 30.59 15.19
C GLU A 59 14.36 30.68 16.58
N GLU A 60 13.16 31.28 16.64
CA GLU A 60 12.37 31.32 17.86
C GLU A 60 11.77 29.94 18.08
N ASP A 61 12.50 29.06 18.77
CA ASP A 61 11.96 27.80 19.26
C ASP A 61 10.80 28.12 20.23
N ASP A 62 9.69 27.36 20.13
CA ASP A 62 8.54 27.54 21.03
C ASP A 62 9.01 27.36 22.50
N PRO A 63 8.81 28.36 23.38
CA PRO A 63 9.23 28.28 24.78
C PRO A 63 8.64 27.08 25.53
N ALA A 64 7.51 26.53 25.09
CA ALA A 64 6.92 25.32 25.66
C ALA A 64 7.83 24.08 25.54
N LEU A 65 8.75 24.04 24.57
CA LEU A 65 9.68 22.92 24.37
C LEU A 65 10.71 22.78 25.50
N LEU A 66 10.95 23.83 26.28
CA LEU A 66 11.90 23.83 27.39
C LEU A 66 11.24 23.52 28.74
N GLU A 67 9.90 23.49 28.80
CA GLU A 67 9.19 23.18 30.03
C GLU A 67 9.44 21.73 30.46
N PRO A 68 9.63 21.45 31.77
CA PRO A 68 9.87 20.10 32.24
C PRO A 68 8.65 19.21 32.00
N LEU A 69 8.87 18.08 31.35
CA LEU A 69 7.85 17.04 31.14
C LEU A 69 7.64 16.23 32.40
N THR A 70 6.48 15.57 32.47
CA THR A 70 6.27 14.51 33.46
C THR A 70 7.18 13.31 33.15
N GLU A 71 7.47 12.48 34.16
CA GLU A 71 8.28 11.27 33.96
C GLU A 71 7.61 10.29 32.97
N GLU A 72 6.27 10.27 32.94
CA GLU A 72 5.47 9.43 32.03
C GLU A 72 5.64 9.89 30.58
N ASP A 73 5.50 11.20 30.32
CA ASP A 73 5.67 11.74 28.97
C ASP A 73 7.10 11.54 28.46
N GLN A 74 8.10 11.71 29.34
CA GLN A 74 9.49 11.46 28.98
C GLN A 74 9.72 9.99 28.59
N GLN A 75 9.11 9.04 29.31
CA GLN A 75 9.19 7.62 28.95
C GLN A 75 8.53 7.32 27.60
N VAL A 76 7.39 7.94 27.30
CA VAL A 76 6.71 7.79 26.01
C VAL A 76 7.62 8.25 24.86
N LEU A 77 8.26 9.42 25.00
CA LEU A 77 9.17 9.95 24.00
C LEU A 77 10.42 9.09 23.80
N ASP A 78 11.01 8.60 24.89
CA ASP A 78 12.19 7.74 24.83
C ASP A 78 11.86 6.37 24.18
N VAL A 79 10.66 5.83 24.44
CA VAL A 79 10.18 4.61 23.78
C VAL A 79 9.92 4.85 22.30
N ALA A 80 9.34 6.00 21.93
CA ALA A 80 9.08 6.39 20.55
C ALA A 80 10.38 6.49 19.73
N GLU A 81 11.39 7.19 20.26
CA GLU A 81 12.70 7.34 19.61
C GLU A 81 13.40 6.00 19.41
N ARG A 82 13.34 5.10 20.40
CA ARG A 82 13.94 3.75 20.31
C ARG A 82 13.23 2.84 19.32
N ARG A 83 11.90 2.93 19.23
CA ARG A 83 11.11 2.14 18.29
C ARG A 83 11.44 2.54 16.86
N GLY A 84 11.60 3.85 16.62
CA GLY A 84 11.78 4.40 15.29
C GLY A 84 10.54 4.26 14.43
N LEU A 85 10.55 4.94 13.28
CA LEU A 85 9.52 4.85 12.26
C LEU A 85 10.20 4.41 10.96
N SER A 86 9.56 3.51 10.21
CA SER A 86 10.06 3.12 8.87
C SER A 86 9.31 3.91 7.82
N ASP A 87 10.06 4.67 7.04
CA ASP A 87 9.52 5.54 5.99
C ASP A 87 8.85 4.71 4.89
N GLU A 88 9.40 3.53 4.56
CA GLU A 88 8.84 2.63 3.56
C GLU A 88 7.51 2.03 4.03
N SER A 89 7.39 1.70 5.32
CA SER A 89 6.15 1.18 5.87
C SER A 89 5.04 2.23 5.86
N VAL A 90 5.37 3.48 6.18
CA VAL A 90 4.43 4.61 6.14
C VAL A 90 4.01 4.89 4.70
N TRP A 91 4.97 4.89 3.76
CA TRP A 91 4.69 5.09 2.35
C TRP A 91 3.75 4.02 1.77
N ILE A 92 4.04 2.73 2.00
CA ILE A 92 3.18 1.63 1.52
C ILE A 92 1.78 1.74 2.12
N GLN A 93 1.70 2.06 3.42
CA GLN A 93 0.42 2.22 4.11
C GLN A 93 -0.44 3.32 3.46
N ASP A 94 0.15 4.49 3.21
CA ASP A 94 -0.56 5.61 2.59
C ASP A 94 -0.99 5.30 1.15
N GLU A 95 -0.14 4.63 0.38
CA GLU A 95 -0.46 4.24 -1.00
C GLU A 95 -1.61 3.23 -1.05
N VAL A 96 -1.61 2.23 -0.16
CA VAL A 96 -2.67 1.21 -0.11
C VAL A 96 -3.99 1.83 0.37
N ILE A 97 -3.96 2.70 1.38
CA ILE A 97 -5.17 3.41 1.83
C ILE A 97 -5.74 4.24 0.67
N ARG A 98 -4.89 4.97 -0.08
CA ARG A 98 -5.31 5.75 -1.24
C ARG A 98 -5.93 4.88 -2.33
N TYR A 99 -5.32 3.73 -2.64
CA TYR A 99 -5.85 2.78 -3.61
C TYR A 99 -7.21 2.22 -3.19
N LEU A 100 -7.37 1.86 -1.92
CA LEU A 100 -8.63 1.32 -1.39
C LEU A 100 -9.74 2.37 -1.31
N CYS A 101 -9.37 3.65 -1.10
CA CYS A 101 -10.31 4.77 -1.04
C CYS A 101 -10.55 5.47 -2.39
N ALA A 102 -9.92 5.02 -3.46
CA ALA A 102 -10.09 5.60 -4.79
C ALA A 102 -11.54 5.47 -5.30
N GLU A 103 -11.97 6.40 -6.16
CA GLU A 103 -13.35 6.48 -6.66
C GLU A 103 -13.84 5.19 -7.34
N TYR A 104 -12.96 4.51 -8.06
CA TYR A 104 -13.28 3.24 -8.74
C TYR A 104 -13.40 2.05 -7.77
N ASN A 105 -13.06 2.21 -6.49
CA ASN A 105 -13.09 1.15 -5.50
C ASN A 105 -14.25 1.39 -4.50
N PRO A 106 -15.19 0.44 -4.34
CA PRO A 106 -16.31 0.62 -3.43
C PRO A 106 -15.94 0.53 -1.94
N THR A 107 -14.70 0.15 -1.61
CA THR A 107 -14.28 -0.13 -0.23
C THR A 107 -14.54 1.05 0.73
N ALA A 108 -14.36 2.29 0.29
CA ALA A 108 -14.63 3.48 1.11
C ALA A 108 -16.12 3.63 1.50
N ARG A 109 -17.03 3.03 0.74
CA ARG A 109 -18.49 3.04 0.99
C ARG A 109 -18.96 1.83 1.80
N GLN A 110 -18.06 0.93 2.17
CA GLN A 110 -18.38 -0.27 2.94
C GLN A 110 -18.19 -0.07 4.44
N THR A 111 -19.02 -0.74 5.23
CA THR A 111 -18.85 -0.84 6.69
C THR A 111 -18.42 -2.25 7.09
N PRO A 112 -17.70 -2.42 8.21
CA PRO A 112 -17.34 -3.76 8.71
C PRO A 112 -18.57 -4.63 8.94
N GLU A 113 -19.65 -4.06 9.49
CA GLU A 113 -20.92 -4.75 9.71
C GLU A 113 -21.63 -5.09 8.40
N GLY A 114 -21.54 -4.21 7.40
CA GLY A 114 -22.12 -4.41 6.07
C GLY A 114 -21.44 -5.57 5.33
N VAL A 115 -20.11 -5.64 5.39
CA VAL A 115 -19.33 -6.74 4.79
C VAL A 115 -19.57 -8.05 5.52
N ALA A 116 -19.63 -8.05 6.85
CA ALA A 116 -19.95 -9.24 7.63
C ALA A 116 -21.36 -9.77 7.31
N ARG A 117 -22.35 -8.87 7.27
CA ARG A 117 -23.72 -9.21 6.90
C ARG A 117 -23.79 -9.77 5.47
N LEU A 118 -23.14 -9.11 4.51
CA LEU A 118 -23.09 -9.56 3.13
C LEU A 118 -22.46 -10.96 3.03
N ALA A 119 -21.35 -11.19 3.73
CA ALA A 119 -20.67 -12.48 3.72
C ALA A 119 -21.54 -13.61 4.31
N ASP A 120 -22.42 -13.30 5.28
CA ASP A 120 -23.37 -14.25 5.84
C ASP A 120 -24.56 -14.50 4.88
N GLU A 121 -25.14 -13.45 4.30
CA GLU A 121 -26.26 -13.55 3.35
C GLU A 121 -25.88 -14.33 2.08
N LEU A 122 -24.65 -14.14 1.58
CA LEU A 122 -24.16 -14.83 0.39
C LEU A 122 -23.95 -16.35 0.57
N GLN A 123 -23.95 -16.86 1.81
CA GLN A 123 -23.80 -18.30 2.06
C GLN A 123 -24.98 -19.11 1.51
N ASP A 124 -26.16 -18.51 1.43
CA ASP A 124 -27.38 -19.14 0.92
C ASP A 124 -27.35 -19.37 -0.60
N HIS A 125 -26.35 -18.84 -1.30
CA HIS A 125 -26.24 -18.86 -2.76
C HIS A 125 -25.26 -19.90 -3.31
N GLN A 126 -24.72 -20.78 -2.46
CA GLN A 126 -23.77 -21.84 -2.86
C GLN A 126 -22.55 -21.30 -3.64
N LEU A 127 -22.06 -20.13 -3.22
CA LEU A 127 -20.87 -19.51 -3.77
C LEU A 127 -19.61 -20.08 -3.10
N THR A 128 -18.53 -20.13 -3.86
CA THR A 128 -17.21 -20.47 -3.30
C THR A 128 -16.70 -19.32 -2.44
N LYS A 129 -15.77 -19.62 -1.51
CA LYS A 129 -15.17 -18.57 -0.66
C LYS A 129 -14.46 -17.48 -1.48
N ALA A 130 -13.91 -17.83 -2.64
CA ALA A 130 -13.25 -16.88 -3.53
C ALA A 130 -14.27 -15.96 -4.20
N GLU A 131 -15.40 -16.49 -4.67
CA GLU A 131 -16.50 -15.71 -5.25
C GLU A 131 -17.08 -14.75 -4.21
N VAL A 132 -17.35 -15.23 -2.99
CA VAL A 132 -17.83 -14.37 -1.88
C VAL A 132 -16.84 -13.25 -1.59
N LEU A 133 -15.54 -13.54 -1.52
CA LEU A 133 -14.51 -12.54 -1.29
C LEU A 133 -14.46 -11.50 -2.42
N GLN A 134 -14.58 -11.93 -3.68
CA GLN A 134 -14.60 -11.02 -4.83
C GLN A 134 -15.84 -10.14 -4.84
N LEU A 135 -17.02 -10.66 -4.49
CA LEU A 135 -18.23 -9.87 -4.31
C LEU A 135 -18.07 -8.82 -3.21
N CYS A 136 -17.50 -9.20 -2.06
CA CYS A 136 -17.21 -8.26 -0.98
C CYS A 136 -16.18 -7.20 -1.39
N ASN A 137 -15.19 -7.51 -2.22
CA ASN A 137 -14.15 -6.55 -2.60
C ASN A 137 -14.57 -5.59 -3.73
N LEU A 138 -15.32 -6.10 -4.70
CA LEU A 138 -15.70 -5.34 -5.91
C LEU A 138 -17.09 -4.72 -5.82
N ALA A 139 -17.91 -5.17 -4.87
CA ALA A 139 -19.29 -4.74 -4.65
C ALA A 139 -20.07 -4.46 -5.95
N PRO A 140 -20.14 -5.44 -6.87
CA PRO A 140 -20.69 -5.23 -8.20
C PRO A 140 -22.17 -4.88 -8.15
N THR A 141 -22.55 -3.80 -8.83
CA THR A 141 -23.95 -3.40 -9.01
C THR A 141 -24.51 -3.76 -10.38
N GLU A 142 -23.63 -4.10 -11.33
CA GLU A 142 -24.01 -4.44 -12.70
C GLU A 142 -24.04 -5.96 -12.91
N PRO A 143 -25.07 -6.49 -13.60
CA PRO A 143 -25.17 -7.92 -13.87
C PRO A 143 -23.96 -8.49 -14.62
N VAL A 144 -23.38 -7.72 -15.54
CA VAL A 144 -22.20 -8.15 -16.33
C VAL A 144 -21.01 -8.48 -15.43
N THR A 145 -20.78 -7.67 -14.39
CA THR A 145 -19.69 -7.88 -13.44
C THR A 145 -19.95 -9.11 -12.56
N LEU A 146 -21.22 -9.38 -12.22
CA LEU A 146 -21.60 -10.61 -11.51
C LEU A 146 -21.33 -11.87 -12.34
N TYR A 147 -21.61 -11.85 -13.65
CA TYR A 147 -21.26 -12.95 -14.56
C TYR A 147 -19.75 -13.16 -14.69
N ALA A 148 -18.93 -12.12 -14.50
CA ALA A 148 -17.48 -12.24 -14.53
C ALA A 148 -16.90 -12.86 -13.24
N ILE A 149 -17.61 -12.75 -12.11
CA ILE A 149 -17.19 -13.26 -10.81
C ILE A 149 -17.68 -14.69 -10.59
N ILE A 150 -18.95 -14.98 -10.93
CA ILE A 150 -19.58 -16.27 -10.64
C ILE A 150 -19.43 -17.21 -11.83
N GLU A 151 -18.69 -18.30 -11.64
CA GLU A 151 -18.45 -19.28 -12.69
C GLU A 151 -19.71 -20.10 -13.02
N GLU A 152 -19.97 -20.27 -14.32
CA GLU A 152 -21.09 -21.07 -14.86
C GLU A 152 -22.47 -20.69 -14.28
N ALA A 153 -22.72 -19.39 -14.04
CA ALA A 153 -23.94 -18.88 -13.40
C ALA A 153 -25.24 -19.41 -14.03
N ASP A 154 -25.31 -19.52 -15.36
CA ASP A 154 -26.48 -20.05 -16.10
C ASP A 154 -26.84 -21.49 -15.73
N THR A 155 -25.81 -22.31 -15.51
CA THR A 155 -25.99 -23.72 -15.14
C THR A 155 -26.27 -23.83 -13.65
N ARG A 156 -25.59 -23.01 -12.83
CA ARG A 156 -25.70 -23.03 -11.37
C ARG A 156 -27.07 -22.56 -10.89
N PHE A 157 -27.64 -21.52 -11.50
CA PHE A 157 -28.88 -20.88 -11.08
C PHE A 157 -30.08 -21.17 -12.01
N TYR A 158 -30.07 -22.32 -12.67
CA TYR A 158 -31.17 -22.77 -13.50
C TYR A 158 -32.50 -22.89 -12.69
N PRO A 159 -33.65 -22.45 -13.23
CA PRO A 159 -33.91 -22.00 -14.61
C PRO A 159 -33.75 -20.50 -14.87
N SER A 160 -33.46 -19.69 -13.85
CA SER A 160 -33.45 -18.22 -13.97
C SER A 160 -32.24 -17.63 -13.26
N ALA A 161 -31.11 -17.63 -13.98
CA ALA A 161 -29.87 -17.05 -13.48
C ALA A 161 -29.98 -15.54 -13.31
N GLU A 162 -30.62 -14.84 -14.25
CA GLU A 162 -30.86 -13.39 -14.20
C GLU A 162 -31.54 -12.96 -12.88
N ALA A 163 -32.64 -13.62 -12.50
CA ALA A 163 -33.34 -13.29 -11.25
C ALA A 163 -32.47 -13.53 -10.01
N LYS A 164 -31.59 -14.54 -10.04
CA LYS A 164 -30.71 -14.86 -8.92
C LYS A 164 -29.54 -13.90 -8.80
N LEU A 165 -28.98 -13.48 -9.93
CA LEU A 165 -27.93 -12.46 -9.98
C LEU A 165 -28.48 -11.09 -9.57
N ASP A 166 -29.71 -10.75 -9.97
CA ASP A 166 -30.38 -9.54 -9.50
C ASP A 166 -30.60 -9.57 -7.97
N GLU A 167 -30.99 -10.71 -7.40
CA GLU A 167 -31.10 -10.89 -5.94
C GLU A 167 -29.77 -10.62 -5.24
N ILE A 168 -28.67 -11.23 -5.72
CA ILE A 168 -27.32 -11.03 -5.18
C ILE A 168 -26.87 -9.57 -5.32
N GLY A 169 -27.08 -8.96 -6.48
CA GLY A 169 -26.72 -7.56 -6.73
C GLY A 169 -27.47 -6.59 -5.81
N ASN A 170 -28.75 -6.87 -5.53
CA ASN A 170 -29.53 -6.09 -4.57
C ASN A 170 -28.99 -6.22 -3.14
N GLN A 171 -28.65 -7.42 -2.68
CA GLN A 171 -28.03 -7.62 -1.37
C GLN A 171 -26.71 -6.84 -1.23
N VAL A 172 -25.85 -6.90 -2.26
CA VAL A 172 -24.61 -6.12 -2.31
C VAL A 172 -24.92 -4.63 -2.18
N TYR A 173 -25.84 -4.11 -3.00
CA TYR A 173 -26.20 -2.69 -2.98
C TYR A 173 -26.76 -2.22 -1.63
N GLU A 174 -27.59 -3.04 -0.97
CA GLU A 174 -28.19 -2.74 0.34
C GLU A 174 -27.16 -2.66 1.48
N THR A 175 -25.97 -3.22 1.30
CA THR A 175 -24.87 -3.15 2.28
C THR A 175 -23.96 -1.95 2.10
N LEU A 176 -24.05 -1.25 0.96
CA LEU A 176 -23.22 -0.09 0.65
C LEU A 176 -23.82 1.20 1.19
N LEU A 177 -22.95 2.08 1.70
CA LEU A 177 -23.32 3.46 2.02
C LEU A 177 -23.52 4.26 0.73
N SER A 178 -24.36 5.29 0.76
CA SER A 178 -24.55 6.20 -0.38
C SER A 178 -23.31 7.06 -0.64
N GLN A 179 -22.56 7.39 0.41
CA GLN A 179 -21.35 8.19 0.37
C GLN A 179 -20.35 7.67 1.41
N PRO A 180 -19.04 7.86 1.20
CA PRO A 180 -18.03 7.46 2.17
C PRO A 180 -18.20 8.22 3.50
N PRO A 181 -17.83 7.62 4.64
CA PRO A 181 -17.76 8.30 5.93
C PRO A 181 -16.84 9.52 5.92
N SER A 182 -17.08 10.48 6.81
CA SER A 182 -16.28 11.72 6.95
C SER A 182 -14.79 11.45 7.15
N ASP A 183 -14.48 10.38 7.88
CA ASP A 183 -13.12 10.05 8.31
C ASP A 183 -12.26 9.55 7.14
N LEU A 184 -12.91 9.10 6.06
CA LEU A 184 -12.25 8.64 4.84
C LEU A 184 -12.12 9.73 3.78
N LEU A 185 -12.80 10.87 3.94
CA LEU A 185 -12.75 11.98 2.98
C LEU A 185 -11.32 12.45 2.63
N PRO A 186 -10.36 12.51 3.58
CA PRO A 186 -8.98 12.86 3.27
C PRO A 186 -8.31 11.92 2.25
N TYR A 187 -8.78 10.68 2.17
CA TYR A 187 -8.19 9.64 1.31
C TYR A 187 -8.98 9.43 0.01
N THR A 188 -10.23 9.90 -0.06
CA THR A 188 -11.07 9.79 -1.27
C THR A 188 -10.84 10.93 -2.26
N SER A 189 -10.30 12.06 -1.81
CA SER A 189 -10.10 13.25 -2.62
C SER A 189 -8.68 13.25 -3.18
N THR A 190 -8.50 12.67 -4.39
CA THR A 190 -7.57 13.11 -5.45
C THR A 190 -7.35 11.98 -6.47
N TYR A 191 -8.07 12.07 -7.58
CA TYR A 191 -7.65 11.54 -8.88
C TYR A 191 -7.88 12.57 -10.00
N GLU A 192 -8.01 13.86 -9.65
CA GLU A 192 -7.94 14.94 -10.64
C GLU A 192 -6.48 15.36 -10.83
N GLN A 193 -5.87 14.82 -11.90
CA GLN A 193 -4.72 15.35 -12.65
C GLN A 193 -3.37 15.53 -11.92
N GLY A 194 -2.32 15.05 -12.58
CA GLY A 194 -0.93 15.24 -12.17
C GLY A 194 -0.60 16.70 -11.84
N GLY A 195 0.04 16.89 -10.70
CA GLY A 195 0.52 18.18 -10.23
C GLY A 195 1.32 17.95 -8.96
N GLY A 196 2.64 17.83 -9.11
CA GLY A 196 3.56 17.99 -8.00
C GLY A 196 3.27 19.30 -7.28
N GLY A 197 3.10 19.21 -5.97
CA GLY A 197 2.71 20.34 -5.14
C GLY A 197 2.55 19.93 -3.69
N GLY A 198 3.40 19.02 -3.21
CA GLY A 198 3.73 19.00 -1.80
C GLY A 198 4.65 20.19 -1.57
N GLU A 199 4.22 21.13 -0.74
CA GLU A 199 5.11 22.14 -0.19
C GLU A 199 6.24 21.38 0.52
N GLU A 200 7.44 21.43 -0.07
CA GLU A 200 8.67 20.95 0.55
C GLU A 200 8.93 21.78 1.80
N GLU A 201 8.59 21.24 2.97
CA GLU A 201 9.39 21.53 4.16
C GLU A 201 10.78 20.96 3.89
N GLU A 202 11.76 21.86 3.71
CA GLU A 202 13.18 21.55 3.59
C GLU A 202 13.67 20.78 4.83
N GLY A 203 13.51 19.46 4.79
CA GLY A 203 14.17 18.49 5.65
C GLY A 203 15.09 17.64 4.79
N GLU A 204 16.38 17.98 4.81
CA GLU A 204 17.49 17.27 4.20
C GLU A 204 17.44 15.76 4.56
N ASP A 205 17.62 14.90 3.55
CA ASP A 205 17.59 13.42 3.55
C ASP A 205 16.24 12.71 3.30
N GLY A 206 15.56 13.04 2.18
CA GLY A 206 14.47 12.24 1.62
C GLY A 206 14.92 11.35 0.44
N TYR A 207 14.75 10.04 0.55
CA TYR A 207 14.98 9.09 -0.54
C TYR A 207 14.02 9.34 -1.70
N ALA A 208 14.55 9.77 -2.86
CA ALA A 208 13.79 9.91 -4.09
C ALA A 208 13.68 8.55 -4.80
N PRO A 209 12.48 7.95 -4.96
CA PRO A 209 12.33 6.75 -5.76
C PRO A 209 12.57 7.11 -7.23
N GLY A 210 13.62 6.53 -7.82
CA GLY A 210 13.85 6.62 -9.26
C GLY A 210 12.73 5.92 -10.00
N TYR A 211 11.81 6.70 -10.57
CA TYR A 211 10.96 6.20 -11.65
C TYR A 211 11.91 5.82 -12.80
N VAL A 212 12.05 4.52 -13.04
CA VAL A 212 12.72 4.02 -14.23
C VAL A 212 11.77 4.33 -15.38
N ASP A 213 12.14 5.32 -16.19
CA ASP A 213 11.39 5.71 -17.37
C ASP A 213 11.47 4.58 -18.41
N MET A 214 10.32 4.01 -18.75
CA MET A 214 10.18 2.83 -19.61
C MET A 214 10.70 3.07 -21.03
N GLU A 215 10.79 4.35 -21.45
CA GLU A 215 11.40 4.74 -22.73
C GLU A 215 12.93 4.60 -22.73
N THR A 216 13.59 4.82 -21.58
CA THR A 216 15.05 4.68 -21.47
C THR A 216 15.50 3.22 -21.52
N ASP A 217 14.75 2.29 -20.93
CA ASP A 217 15.11 0.85 -20.96
C ASP A 217 15.00 0.25 -22.36
N LEU A 218 13.96 0.61 -23.12
CA LEU A 218 13.81 0.18 -24.52
C LEU A 218 14.94 0.71 -25.42
N ALA A 219 15.36 1.96 -25.23
CA ALA A 219 16.48 2.53 -25.98
C ALA A 219 17.84 1.90 -25.60
N THR A 220 17.99 1.47 -24.34
CA THR A 220 19.22 0.84 -23.85
C THR A 220 19.32 -0.62 -24.29
N GLU A 221 18.20 -1.36 -24.33
CA GLU A 221 18.13 -2.72 -24.88
C GLU A 221 18.38 -2.74 -26.40
N GLU A 222 17.86 -1.75 -27.15
CA GLU A 222 18.05 -1.68 -28.60
C GLU A 222 19.51 -1.38 -28.98
N MET A 223 20.23 -0.58 -28.18
CA MET A 223 21.67 -0.37 -28.37
C MET A 223 22.52 -1.60 -28.02
N LEU A 224 22.14 -2.36 -26.98
CA LEU A 224 22.84 -3.59 -26.59
C LEU A 224 22.70 -4.73 -27.61
N GLN A 225 21.59 -4.77 -28.35
CA GLN A 225 21.41 -5.75 -29.44
C GLN A 225 22.26 -5.40 -30.67
N GLN A 226 22.45 -4.12 -30.99
CA GLN A 226 23.29 -3.71 -32.12
C GLN A 226 24.80 -3.93 -31.87
N GLU A 227 25.27 -3.86 -30.62
CA GLU A 227 26.68 -4.13 -30.31
C GLU A 227 27.06 -5.62 -30.38
N GLN A 228 26.11 -6.54 -30.18
CA GLN A 228 26.39 -7.98 -30.26
C GLN A 228 26.49 -8.53 -31.69
N GLU A 229 25.98 -7.81 -32.71
CA GLU A 229 25.93 -8.31 -34.08
C GLU A 229 27.24 -8.13 -34.89
N PHE A 230 28.27 -7.46 -34.33
CA PHE A 230 29.47 -7.06 -35.10
C PHE A 230 30.77 -7.83 -34.81
N VAL A 231 30.74 -8.94 -34.05
CA VAL A 231 31.98 -9.63 -33.64
C VAL A 231 31.95 -11.12 -34.01
N PHE A 232 32.69 -11.43 -35.09
CA PHE A 232 33.15 -12.73 -35.62
C PHE A 232 32.32 -13.47 -36.68
N GLU A 233 32.44 -13.00 -37.92
CA GLU A 233 32.43 -13.88 -39.10
C GLU A 233 33.87 -14.00 -39.64
N GLY A 234 34.41 -15.24 -39.67
CA GLY A 234 35.56 -15.59 -40.52
C GLY A 234 36.72 -16.34 -39.83
N GLY A 235 36.75 -17.68 -39.93
CA GLY A 235 37.99 -18.42 -39.68
C GLY A 235 37.96 -19.94 -39.52
N LYS A 236 37.62 -20.67 -40.59
CA LYS A 236 38.28 -21.91 -41.08
C LYS A 236 38.38 -23.19 -40.19
N GLU A 237 37.81 -24.27 -40.74
CA GLU A 237 37.90 -25.68 -40.36
C GLU A 237 39.31 -26.21 -40.01
N VAL A 238 39.39 -27.07 -38.98
CA VAL A 238 40.12 -28.35 -38.98
C VAL A 238 39.39 -29.32 -38.03
N GLY A 239 38.87 -30.43 -38.55
CA GLY A 239 38.34 -31.54 -37.75
C GLY A 239 39.44 -32.51 -37.29
N VAL A 240 39.10 -33.43 -36.37
CA VAL A 240 39.50 -34.85 -36.29
C VAL A 240 39.11 -35.45 -34.91
N ASP A 241 38.29 -36.50 -34.99
CA ASP A 241 38.14 -37.73 -34.18
C ASP A 241 37.78 -37.77 -32.68
N GLU A 242 36.60 -38.35 -32.46
CA GLU A 242 36.29 -39.64 -31.77
C GLU A 242 36.91 -40.06 -30.42
N GLU A 243 36.01 -40.66 -29.60
CA GLU A 243 36.16 -41.44 -28.36
C GLU A 243 36.44 -40.61 -27.06
N LYS A 244 35.86 -40.89 -25.89
CA LYS A 244 35.28 -42.11 -25.33
C LYS A 244 34.50 -41.79 -24.04
N ASP A 245 33.52 -42.64 -23.72
CA ASP A 245 32.84 -42.77 -22.42
C ASP A 245 33.81 -42.88 -21.23
N GLY A 246 33.37 -42.43 -20.05
CA GLY A 246 34.03 -42.76 -18.79
C GLY A 246 33.45 -42.05 -17.57
N ASP A 247 32.55 -42.74 -16.85
CA ASP A 247 32.25 -42.54 -15.43
C ASP A 247 33.53 -42.40 -14.59
N MET A 248 33.50 -41.53 -13.58
CA MET A 248 34.41 -41.57 -12.43
C MET A 248 33.66 -41.08 -11.17
N ASP A 249 33.32 -42.06 -10.34
CA ASP A 249 33.18 -42.12 -8.87
C ASP A 249 32.45 -41.01 -8.07
#